data_AF-A0A6N6Z8B2-F1
#
_entry.id   AF-A0A6N6Z8B2-F1
#
_cell.length_a   1.000
_cell.length_b   1.000
_cell.length_c   1.000
_cell.angle_alpha   90.00
_cell.angle_beta   90.00
_cell.angle_gamma   90.00
#
_symmetry.space_group_name_H-M   'P 1'
#
loop_
_entity.id
_entity.type
_entity.pdbx_description
1 polymer ?
#
loop_
_entity_poly.entity_id
_entity_poly.type
_entity_poly.pdbx_seq_one_letter_code
_entity_poly.pdbx_strand_id
1 'polypeptide(L)'
;MDRSVIYHILHLSGILLLFLSYGGLMGRAMAGSDKPGLKKFASITGGIALLAIIVGGFGLMARMGYSIKAPWIWVKIGVWVCLAAMNALINRQPKLAGVWWWLTWILGAVAVTAVYLHPYVDFL
;
A
#
# COMPACT_ATOMS: atom_id res chain seq x y z
N MET A 1 -1.47 25.67 5.03
CA MET A 1 -0.77 24.45 4.58
C MET A 1 -1.20 24.17 3.14
N ASP A 2 -0.28 23.98 2.21
CA ASP A 2 -0.66 23.63 0.83
C ASP A 2 -1.41 22.28 0.85
N ARG A 3 -2.52 22.17 0.10
CA ARG A 3 -3.31 20.93 0.04
C ARG A 3 -2.49 19.77 -0.54
N SER A 4 -1.47 20.04 -1.36
CA SER A 4 -0.54 19.02 -1.87
C SER A 4 0.20 18.29 -0.73
N VAL A 5 0.66 19.04 0.28
CA VAL A 5 1.37 18.52 1.45
C VAL A 5 0.45 17.62 2.28
N ILE A 6 -0.83 17.98 2.40
CA ILE A 6 -1.82 17.14 3.11
C ILE A 6 -1.95 15.78 2.44
N TYR A 7 -2.08 15.73 1.11
CA TYR A 7 -2.16 14.46 0.37
C TYR A 7 -0.87 13.65 0.46
N HIS A 8 0.28 14.32 0.43
CA HIS A 8 1.57 13.66 0.55
C HIS A 8 1.75 13.00 1.93
N ILE A 9 1.44 13.74 3.01
CA ILE A 9 1.49 13.22 4.38
C ILE A 9 0.50 12.08 4.56
N LEU A 10 -0.75 12.25 4.08
CA LEU A 10 -1.78 11.21 4.15
C LEU A 10 -1.34 9.94 3.43
N HIS A 11 -0.74 10.07 2.24
CA HIS A 11 -0.28 8.93 1.46
C HIS A 11 0.87 8.19 2.17
N LEU A 12 1.92 8.92 2.59
CA LEU A 12 3.08 8.32 3.25
C LEU A 12 2.74 7.71 4.61
N SER A 13 1.96 8.41 5.44
CA SER A 13 1.50 7.86 6.72
C SER A 13 0.63 6.62 6.53
N GLY A 14 -0.21 6.60 5.49
CA GLY A 14 -0.96 5.42 5.08
C GLY A 14 -0.05 4.25 4.72
N ILE A 15 1.02 4.47 3.94
CA ILE A 15 2.01 3.43 3.62
C ILE A 15 2.64 2.87 4.89
N LEU A 16 3.11 3.73 5.80
CA LEU A 16 3.73 3.29 7.06
C LEU A 16 2.76 2.45 7.90
N LEU A 17 1.51 2.90 8.04
CA LEU A 17 0.49 2.17 8.78
C LEU A 17 0.14 0.83 8.11
N LEU A 18 0.15 0.76 6.78
CA LEU A 18 -0.11 -0.47 6.04
C LEU A 18 0.97 -1.52 6.32
N PHE A 19 2.24 -1.13 6.21
CA PHE A 19 3.38 -2.02 6.45
C PHE A 19 3.40 -2.49 7.91
N LEU A 20 3.10 -1.61 8.86
CA LEU A 20 2.99 -1.98 10.27
C LEU A 20 1.85 -2.99 10.51
N SER A 21 0.70 -2.74 9.90
CA SER A 21 -0.49 -3.60 9.99
C SER A 21 -0.23 -4.99 9.40
N TYR A 22 0.36 -5.05 8.21
CA TYR A 22 0.66 -6.32 7.55
C TYR A 22 1.78 -7.06 8.27
N GLY A 23 2.81 -6.35 8.74
CA GLY A 23 3.84 -6.92 9.60
C GLY A 23 3.26 -7.53 10.87
N GLY A 24 2.28 -6.88 11.49
CA GLY A 24 1.54 -7.43 12.63
C GLY A 24 0.76 -8.70 12.30
N LEU A 25 0.04 -8.73 11.18
CA LEU A 25 -0.71 -9.91 10.73
C LEU A 25 0.20 -11.09 10.39
N MET A 26 1.27 -10.83 9.63
CA MET A 26 2.22 -11.84 9.18
C MET A 26 3.11 -12.33 10.32
N GLY A 27 3.62 -11.43 11.16
CA GLY A 27 4.40 -11.79 12.35
C GLY A 27 3.60 -12.63 13.33
N ARG A 28 2.33 -12.28 13.55
CA ARG A 28 1.39 -13.12 14.32
C ARG A 28 1.25 -14.51 13.71
N ALA A 29 1.07 -14.60 12.39
CA ALA A 29 0.91 -15.86 11.67
C ALA A 29 2.19 -16.72 11.72
N MET A 30 3.37 -16.12 11.56
CA MET A 30 4.67 -16.80 11.66
C MET A 30 4.95 -17.31 13.08
N ALA A 31 4.55 -16.56 14.10
CA ALA A 31 4.68 -16.97 15.51
C ALA A 31 3.65 -18.03 15.94
N GLY A 32 2.75 -18.48 15.05
CA GLY A 32 1.68 -19.43 15.38
C GLY A 32 0.69 -18.90 16.43
N SER A 33 0.66 -17.58 16.65
CA SER A 33 -0.11 -16.97 17.74
C SER A 33 -1.54 -16.67 17.30
N ASP A 34 -2.54 -17.28 17.93
CA ASP A 34 -3.93 -16.97 17.63
C ASP A 34 -4.52 -15.90 18.57
N LYS A 35 -3.91 -14.71 18.58
CA LYS A 35 -4.46 -13.55 19.29
C LYS A 35 -5.53 -12.85 18.43
N PRO A 36 -6.84 -13.06 18.67
CA PRO A 36 -7.91 -12.50 17.83
C PRO A 36 -7.97 -10.97 17.90
N GLY A 37 -7.64 -10.38 19.05
CA GLY A 37 -7.56 -8.92 19.21
C GLY A 37 -6.51 -8.28 18.29
N LEU A 38 -5.31 -8.88 18.22
CA LEU A 38 -4.24 -8.41 17.35
C LEU A 38 -4.62 -8.58 15.87
N LYS A 39 -5.23 -9.72 15.51
CA LYS A 39 -5.74 -9.96 14.14
C LYS A 39 -6.75 -8.89 13.72
N LYS A 40 -7.74 -8.60 14.58
CA LYS A 40 -8.79 -7.62 14.32
C LYS A 40 -8.20 -6.21 14.21
N PHE A 41 -7.37 -5.82 15.17
CA PHE A 41 -6.71 -4.51 15.17
C PHE A 41 -5.90 -4.31 13.89
N ALA A 42 -4.99 -5.24 13.57
CA ALA A 42 -4.13 -5.14 12.40
C ALA A 42 -4.89 -5.18 11.07
N SER A 43 -6.01 -5.91 10.99
CA SER A 43 -6.86 -5.91 9.78
C SER A 43 -7.61 -4.60 9.58
N ILE A 44 -8.09 -3.99 10.67
CA ILE A 44 -8.79 -2.69 10.64
C ILE A 44 -7.80 -1.59 10.27
N THR A 45 -6.65 -1.53 10.93
CA THR A 45 -5.62 -0.53 10.63
C THR A 45 -5.07 -0.72 9.22
N GLY A 46 -4.95 -1.96 8.73
CA GLY A 46 -4.59 -2.23 7.34
C GLY A 46 -5.62 -1.70 6.34
N GLY A 47 -6.91 -1.86 6.62
CA GLY A 47 -7.99 -1.30 5.80
C GLY A 47 -7.99 0.24 5.79
N ILE A 48 -7.84 0.87 6.96
CA ILE A 48 -7.74 2.34 7.08
C ILE A 48 -6.49 2.86 6.33
N ALA A 49 -5.37 2.16 6.46
CA ALA A 49 -4.14 2.48 5.76
C ALA A 49 -4.31 2.44 4.24
N LEU A 50 -4.97 1.41 3.69
CA LEU A 50 -5.28 1.32 2.27
C LEU A 50 -6.14 2.50 1.79
N LEU A 51 -7.15 2.89 2.55
CA LEU A 51 -7.99 4.04 2.23
C LEU A 51 -7.15 5.33 2.21
N ALA A 52 -6.29 5.54 3.21
CA ALA A 52 -5.39 6.69 3.26
C ALA A 52 -4.42 6.73 2.07
N ILE A 53 -3.84 5.58 1.69
CA ILE A 53 -2.96 5.45 0.52
C ILE A 53 -3.71 5.83 -0.75
N ILE A 54 -4.91 5.29 -0.97
CA ILE A 54 -5.69 5.54 -2.20
C ILE A 54 -6.09 7.02 -2.28
N VAL A 55 -6.67 7.57 -1.21
CA VAL A 55 -7.12 8.98 -1.18
C VAL A 55 -5.94 9.94 -1.31
N GLY A 56 -4.85 9.71 -0.57
CA GLY A 56 -3.63 10.52 -0.66
C GLY A 56 -2.96 10.40 -2.03
N GLY A 57 -2.96 9.20 -2.61
CA GLY A 57 -2.33 8.92 -3.90
C GLY A 57 -3.06 9.60 -5.06
N PHE A 58 -4.38 9.40 -5.18
CA PHE A 58 -5.18 10.09 -6.20
C PHE A 58 -5.22 11.60 -5.99
N GLY A 59 -5.32 12.06 -4.73
CA GLY A 59 -5.26 13.49 -4.42
C GLY A 59 -3.96 14.15 -4.86
N LEU A 60 -2.82 13.47 -4.65
CA LEU A 60 -1.51 13.95 -5.11
C LEU A 60 -1.42 13.97 -6.63
N MET A 61 -1.88 12.91 -7.32
CA MET A 61 -1.87 12.84 -8.78
C MET A 61 -2.70 13.95 -9.44
N ALA A 62 -3.91 14.20 -8.91
CA ALA A 62 -4.77 15.27 -9.40
C ALA A 62 -4.14 16.66 -9.21
N ARG A 63 -3.38 16.86 -8.12
CA ARG A 63 -2.70 18.13 -7.84
C ARG A 63 -1.46 18.37 -8.69
N MET A 64 -0.73 17.31 -9.02
CA MET A 64 0.46 17.39 -9.88
C MET A 64 0.11 17.45 -11.37
N GLY A 65 -1.17 17.30 -11.74
CA GLY A 65 -1.61 17.38 -13.13
C GLY A 65 -1.26 16.16 -13.97
N TYR A 66 -0.99 15.01 -13.35
CA TYR A 66 -0.65 13.79 -14.08
C TYR A 66 -1.85 13.24 -14.86
N SER A 67 -1.59 12.85 -16.10
CA SER A 67 -2.59 12.23 -16.97
C SER A 67 -2.73 10.73 -16.68
N ILE A 68 -3.96 10.23 -16.56
CA ILE A 68 -4.24 8.80 -16.37
C ILE A 68 -3.75 7.90 -17.51
N LYS A 69 -3.39 8.51 -18.66
CA LYS A 69 -2.78 7.80 -19.79
C LYS A 69 -1.33 7.37 -19.52
N ALA A 70 -0.69 7.95 -18.50
CA ALA A 70 0.70 7.62 -18.19
C ALA A 70 0.81 6.17 -17.71
N PRO A 71 1.64 5.32 -18.33
CA PRO A 71 1.71 3.89 -18.02
C PRO A 71 2.06 3.59 -16.55
N TRP A 72 2.85 4.44 -15.91
CA TRP A 72 3.26 4.27 -14.50
C TRP A 72 2.09 4.38 -13.51
N ILE A 73 1.03 5.11 -13.86
CA ILE A 73 -0.17 5.23 -13.02
C ILE A 73 -0.90 3.88 -12.95
N TRP A 74 -0.98 3.17 -14.08
CA TRP A 74 -1.56 1.83 -14.12
C TRP A 74 -0.77 0.82 -13.30
N VAL A 75 0.56 0.93 -13.30
CA VAL A 75 1.42 0.13 -12.40
C VAL A 75 1.06 0.43 -10.94
N LYS A 76 0.94 1.70 -10.54
CA LYS A 76 0.54 2.06 -9.17
C LYS A 76 -0.85 1.54 -8.79
N ILE A 77 -1.82 1.69 -9.68
CA ILE A 77 -3.18 1.18 -9.45
C ILE A 77 -3.13 -0.33 -9.27
N GLY A 78 -2.38 -1.06 -10.10
CA GLY A 78 -2.16 -2.49 -9.94
C GLY A 78 -1.55 -2.83 -8.57
N VAL A 79 -0.53 -2.10 -8.13
CA VAL A 79 0.06 -2.30 -6.79
C VAL A 79 -0.96 -2.06 -5.69
N TRP A 80 -1.76 -0.99 -5.75
CA TRP A 80 -2.79 -0.73 -4.73
C TRP A 80 -3.86 -1.82 -4.68
N VAL A 81 -4.29 -2.34 -5.84
CA VAL A 81 -5.23 -3.45 -5.91
C VAL A 81 -4.62 -4.72 -5.30
N CYS A 82 -3.37 -5.04 -5.62
CA CYS A 82 -2.65 -6.17 -5.02
C CYS A 82 -2.54 -6.02 -3.50
N LEU A 83 -2.13 -4.85 -3.02
CA LEU A 83 -2.06 -4.56 -1.58
C LEU A 83 -3.44 -4.68 -0.93
N ALA A 84 -4.51 -4.21 -1.56
CA ALA A 84 -5.87 -4.34 -1.03
C ALA A 84 -6.32 -5.81 -0.92
N ALA A 85 -6.05 -6.61 -1.95
CA ALA A 85 -6.34 -8.04 -1.93
C ALA A 85 -5.55 -8.77 -0.82
N MET A 86 -4.29 -8.37 -0.58
CA MET A 86 -3.44 -8.98 0.43
C MET A 86 -4.02 -8.89 1.85
N ASN A 87 -4.72 -7.82 2.22
CA ASN A 87 -5.34 -7.72 3.56
C ASN A 87 -6.28 -8.89 3.85
N ALA A 88 -7.06 -9.31 2.83
CA ALA A 88 -7.94 -10.46 2.93
C ALA A 88 -7.17 -11.79 2.82
N LEU A 89 -6.20 -11.88 1.90
CA LEU A 89 -5.45 -13.12 1.64
C LEU A 89 -4.54 -13.53 2.80
N ILE A 90 -3.87 -12.58 3.47
CA ILE A 90 -3.04 -12.85 4.66
C ILE A 90 -3.88 -13.50 5.77
N ASN A 91 -5.13 -13.05 5.92
CA ASN A 91 -6.06 -13.59 6.92
C ASN A 91 -6.64 -14.96 6.55
N ARG A 92 -6.74 -15.27 5.24
CA ARG A 92 -7.26 -16.55 4.73
C ARG A 92 -6.18 -17.64 4.62
N GLN A 93 -4.94 -17.24 4.35
CA GLN A 93 -3.81 -18.15 4.13
C GLN A 93 -2.61 -17.78 5.03
N PRO A 94 -2.75 -17.85 6.37
CA PRO A 94 -1.68 -17.50 7.30
C PRO A 94 -0.45 -18.42 7.18
N LYS A 95 -0.63 -19.64 6.64
CA LYS A 95 0.48 -20.59 6.37
C LYS A 95 1.52 -20.03 5.39
N LEU A 96 1.12 -19.09 4.53
CA LEU A 96 1.97 -18.44 3.53
C LEU A 96 2.55 -17.11 4.03
N ALA A 97 2.55 -16.83 5.35
CA ALA A 97 3.00 -15.55 5.91
C ALA A 97 4.40 -15.12 5.44
N GLY A 98 5.34 -16.06 5.31
CA GLY A 98 6.67 -15.76 4.76
C GLY A 98 6.64 -15.30 3.30
N VAL A 99 5.77 -15.89 2.47
CA VAL A 99 5.58 -15.47 1.07
C VAL A 99 4.93 -14.09 1.02
N TRP A 100 3.90 -13.85 1.83
CA TRP A 100 3.23 -12.55 1.90
C TRP A 100 4.17 -11.44 2.36
N TRP A 101 5.15 -11.76 3.22
CA TRP A 101 6.15 -10.80 3.69
C TRP A 101 7.00 -10.28 2.54
N TRP A 102 7.63 -11.20 1.80
CA TRP A 102 8.44 -10.85 0.64
C TRP A 102 7.61 -10.19 -0.46
N LEU A 103 6.39 -10.65 -0.69
CA LEU A 103 5.50 -10.02 -1.66
C LEU A 103 5.14 -8.57 -1.28
N THR A 104 4.89 -8.30 0.01
CA THR A 104 4.62 -6.93 0.50
C THR A 104 5.81 -6.02 0.22
N TRP A 105 7.02 -6.50 0.50
CA TRP A 105 8.25 -5.75 0.24
C TRP A 105 8.46 -5.52 -1.27
N ILE A 106 8.29 -6.54 -2.10
CA ILE A 106 8.41 -6.44 -3.57
C ILE A 106 7.41 -5.43 -4.13
N LEU A 107 6.14 -5.48 -3.71
CA LEU A 107 5.12 -4.52 -4.14
C LEU A 107 5.47 -3.08 -3.72
N GLY A 108 6.01 -2.91 -2.51
CA GLY A 108 6.54 -1.62 -2.06
C GLY A 108 7.68 -1.12 -2.93
N ALA A 109 8.66 -1.98 -3.22
CA ALA A 109 9.79 -1.66 -4.08
C ALA A 109 9.33 -1.29 -5.49
N VAL A 110 8.40 -2.05 -6.09
CA VAL A 110 7.81 -1.76 -7.41
C VAL A 110 7.07 -0.41 -7.41
N ALA A 111 6.33 -0.08 -6.35
CA ALA A 111 5.66 1.21 -6.25
C ALA A 111 6.65 2.38 -6.19
N VAL A 112 7.77 2.21 -5.47
CA VAL A 112 8.84 3.20 -5.38
C VAL A 112 9.52 3.35 -6.75
N THR A 113 9.94 2.24 -7.37
CA THR A 113 10.61 2.30 -8.67
C THR A 113 9.70 2.84 -9.76
N ALA A 114 8.39 2.57 -9.74
CA ALA A 114 7.44 3.15 -10.69
C ALA A 114 7.38 4.68 -10.63
N VAL A 115 7.69 5.30 -9.48
CA VAL A 115 7.78 6.76 -9.34
C VAL A 115 9.10 7.29 -9.89
N TYR A 116 10.22 6.64 -9.57
CA TYR A 116 11.55 7.14 -9.92
C TYR A 116 12.01 6.75 -11.33
N LEU A 117 11.50 5.65 -11.88
CA LEU A 117 11.83 5.15 -13.22
C LEU A 117 10.78 5.55 -14.26
N HIS A 118 9.74 6.30 -13.87
CA HIS A 118 8.86 6.96 -14.85
C HIS A 118 9.77 7.72 -15.83
N PRO A 119 9.86 7.29 -17.11
CA PRO A 119 10.61 8.04 -18.09
C PRO A 119 9.90 9.39 -18.22
N TYR A 120 10.65 10.48 -18.38
CA TYR A 120 10.13 11.83 -18.66
C TYR A 120 9.36 11.91 -20.00
N VAL A 121 8.29 11.12 -20.20
CA VAL A 121 7.44 11.10 -21.40
C VAL A 121 6.17 11.93 -21.24
N ASP A 122 5.97 12.61 -20.11
CA ASP A 122 4.74 13.35 -19.80
C ASP A 122 4.70 14.80 -20.36
N PHE A 123 5.58 15.16 -21.31
CA PHE A 123 5.59 16.49 -21.96
C PHE A 123 5.21 16.49 -23.46
N LEU A 124 4.61 15.41 -23.98
CA LEU A 124 4.08 15.36 -25.36
C LEU A 124 2.57 15.09 -25.38
#